data_AF-A0A024U1M0-F1
#
_entry.id   AF-A0A024U1M0-F1
#
_cell.length_a   1.000
_cell.length_b   1.000
_cell.length_c   1.000
_cell.angle_alpha   90.00
_cell.angle_beta   90.00
_cell.angle_gamma   90.00
#
_symmetry.space_group_name_H-M   'P 1'
#
loop_
_entity.id
_entity.type
_entity.pdbx_description
1 polymer ?
#
loop_
_entity_poly.entity_id
_entity_poly.type
_entity_poly.pdbx_seq_one_letter_code
_entity_poly.pdbx_strand_id
1 'polypeptide(L)'
;MTQDCLNPDNTPDFNECIPKALEKVVSPQPMSGKGWANVTGGGACSTDADCHKGTCVDGVTAGAHCDDFAIQCPEYKDDACCSWQQNRALAANFKLISSFFGSDGGGCDACAVNIMQLWCGLVCSPFQADFMQMHMPYPSNSFRLDPMTGVDHVKVLEMNVSLSTPFTCGLFDSCKNTPLVSVTDALKSSVGFLNYQAQTGSIGHGQFMYLQFGRNASYFNHSNLKCDNYSQVRHPTALASLPLQAQLLSSIANPAAPAQCPCSSCRLTCNAPSNSSTHITLVPNPISIWDGFDATLVAGVYSGIAVFAAVLYLTHRTR
;
A
#
# COMPACT_ATOMS: atom_id res chain seq x y z
N MET A 1 15.74 -7.08 -3.40
CA MET A 1 16.07 -5.80 -4.06
C MET A 1 16.65 -4.89 -3.00
N THR A 2 17.92 -4.49 -3.12
CA THR A 2 18.54 -3.49 -2.25
C THR A 2 18.19 -2.12 -2.81
N GLN A 3 17.47 -1.32 -2.03
CA GLN A 3 17.14 0.05 -2.39
C GLN A 3 18.37 0.90 -2.05
N ASP A 4 19.24 1.13 -3.04
CA ASP A 4 20.51 1.85 -2.87
C ASP A 4 20.35 3.37 -2.78
N CYS A 5 19.11 3.85 -2.66
CA CYS A 5 18.80 5.27 -2.60
C CYS A 5 18.07 5.60 -1.29
N LEU A 6 18.57 6.62 -0.61
CA LEU A 6 18.02 7.12 0.64
C LEU A 6 17.01 8.23 0.30
N ASN A 7 15.79 8.13 0.82
CA ASN A 7 14.78 9.18 0.75
C ASN A 7 14.55 9.78 2.15
N PRO A 8 15.44 10.68 2.61
CA PRO A 8 15.43 11.18 3.99
C PRO A 8 14.19 12.03 4.33
N ASP A 9 13.54 12.61 3.32
CA ASP A 9 12.44 13.57 3.50
C ASP A 9 11.04 12.97 3.28
N ASN A 10 10.94 11.64 3.11
CA ASN A 10 9.71 10.93 2.74
C ASN A 10 8.98 11.58 1.54
N THR A 11 9.73 12.04 0.53
CA THR A 11 9.16 12.71 -0.65
C THR A 11 8.89 11.70 -1.76
N PRO A 12 7.90 11.90 -2.64
CA PRO A 12 7.69 10.99 -3.77
C PRO A 12 8.90 11.03 -4.72
N ASP A 13 9.67 9.95 -4.77
CA ASP A 13 10.95 9.88 -5.49
C ASP A 13 10.75 9.18 -6.86
N PHE A 14 10.66 9.97 -7.92
CA PHE A 14 10.46 9.45 -9.29
C PHE A 14 11.67 9.62 -10.19
N ASN A 15 12.51 10.62 -9.91
CA ASN A 15 13.61 10.98 -10.80
C ASN A 15 14.95 10.39 -10.35
N GLU A 16 15.04 9.88 -9.11
CA GLU A 16 16.33 9.48 -8.51
C GLU A 16 16.44 7.97 -8.30
N CYS A 17 15.39 7.29 -7.81
CA CYS A 17 15.42 5.86 -7.52
C CYS A 17 14.69 4.98 -8.54
N ILE A 18 13.58 5.45 -9.10
CA ILE A 18 12.79 4.68 -10.07
C ILE A 18 13.60 4.28 -11.31
N PRO A 19 14.40 5.17 -11.95
CA PRO A 19 15.18 4.81 -13.13
C PRO A 19 16.23 3.71 -12.86
N LYS A 20 16.84 3.70 -11.67
CA LYS A 20 17.83 2.68 -11.27
C LYS A 20 17.20 1.33 -10.97
N ALA A 21 16.04 1.32 -10.31
CA ALA A 21 15.30 0.08 -10.02
C ALA A 21 14.74 -0.58 -11.29
N LEU A 22 14.55 0.18 -12.38
CA LEU A 22 13.98 -0.26 -13.64
C LEU A 22 14.99 -0.34 -14.80
N GLU A 23 16.31 -0.22 -14.54
CA GLU A 23 17.36 -0.17 -15.58
C GLU A 23 17.48 -1.47 -16.41
N LYS A 24 16.88 -2.57 -15.93
CA LYS A 24 16.75 -3.84 -16.66
C LYS A 24 15.34 -4.41 -16.54
N VAL A 25 14.41 -3.95 -17.36
CA VAL A 25 13.08 -4.56 -17.48
C VAL A 25 12.87 -5.00 -18.93
N VAL A 26 12.52 -6.27 -19.11
CA VAL A 26 12.19 -6.88 -20.41
C VAL A 26 10.78 -6.45 -20.81
N SER A 27 10.58 -6.17 -22.10
CA SER A 27 9.29 -5.71 -22.65
C SER A 27 8.19 -6.75 -22.40
N PRO A 28 7.07 -6.36 -21.77
CA PRO A 28 6.00 -7.30 -21.43
C PRO A 28 5.10 -7.56 -22.66
N GLN A 29 4.37 -8.69 -22.65
CA GLN A 29 3.55 -9.17 -23.77
C GLN A 29 2.04 -9.08 -23.45
N PRO A 30 1.19 -8.77 -24.44
CA PRO A 30 -0.25 -8.55 -24.23
C PRO A 30 -1.03 -9.83 -23.87
N MET A 31 -2.04 -9.70 -23.00
CA MET A 31 -2.93 -10.80 -22.58
C MET A 31 -4.07 -11.04 -23.59
N SER A 32 -3.79 -11.63 -24.76
CA SER A 32 -4.84 -11.99 -25.76
C SER A 32 -4.62 -13.34 -26.45
N GLY A 33 -5.69 -14.09 -26.77
CA GLY A 33 -5.64 -15.34 -27.55
C GLY A 33 -6.52 -16.52 -27.07
N LYS A 34 -6.67 -17.55 -27.90
CA LYS A 34 -7.35 -18.83 -27.57
C LYS A 34 -6.46 -19.65 -26.62
N GLY A 35 -6.58 -19.42 -25.32
CA GLY A 35 -5.77 -20.10 -24.30
C GLY A 35 -5.63 -19.33 -22.99
N TRP A 36 -6.08 -18.08 -22.95
CA TRP A 36 -6.26 -17.33 -21.71
C TRP A 36 -7.52 -17.82 -21.00
N ALA A 37 -7.51 -17.81 -19.65
CA ALA A 37 -8.74 -17.97 -18.89
C ALA A 37 -9.74 -16.94 -19.40
N ASN A 38 -10.96 -17.38 -19.73
CA ASN A 38 -11.99 -16.52 -20.27
C ASN A 38 -12.53 -15.65 -19.12
N VAL A 39 -11.78 -14.62 -18.73
CA VAL A 39 -12.10 -13.74 -17.59
C VAL A 39 -13.15 -12.69 -18.00
N THR A 40 -14.19 -13.11 -18.71
CA THR A 40 -15.44 -12.35 -18.81
C THR A 40 -16.22 -12.59 -17.53
N GLY A 41 -16.01 -11.72 -16.54
CA GLY A 41 -16.73 -11.79 -15.27
C GLY A 41 -18.15 -11.27 -15.43
N GLY A 42 -19.10 -12.19 -15.36
CA GLY A 42 -20.52 -11.89 -15.47
C GLY A 42 -21.34 -13.18 -15.50
N GLY A 43 -21.28 -13.98 -14.43
CA GLY A 43 -22.08 -15.20 -14.29
C GLY A 43 -23.31 -14.99 -13.39
N ALA A 44 -24.40 -15.67 -13.77
CA ALA A 44 -25.65 -15.68 -13.04
C ALA A 44 -25.70 -16.87 -12.06
N CYS A 45 -25.94 -16.59 -10.77
CA CYS A 45 -26.44 -17.62 -9.85
C CYS A 45 -27.94 -17.80 -10.04
N SER A 46 -28.39 -19.04 -10.14
CA SER A 46 -29.80 -19.36 -10.33
C SER A 46 -30.50 -19.87 -9.05
N THR A 47 -29.76 -20.32 -8.03
CA THR A 47 -30.34 -20.77 -6.74
C THR A 47 -29.47 -20.45 -5.52
N ASP A 48 -30.10 -20.25 -4.35
CA ASP A 48 -29.43 -19.96 -3.05
C ASP A 48 -28.46 -21.08 -2.60
N ALA A 49 -28.71 -22.33 -3.02
CA ALA A 49 -27.88 -23.48 -2.67
C ALA A 49 -26.50 -23.44 -3.36
N ASP A 50 -26.37 -22.69 -4.45
CA ASP A 50 -25.11 -22.54 -5.21
C ASP A 50 -24.11 -21.64 -4.48
N CYS A 51 -24.61 -20.70 -3.66
CA CYS A 51 -23.82 -19.68 -2.96
C CYS A 51 -22.88 -20.27 -1.90
N HIS A 52 -23.27 -21.38 -1.25
CA HIS A 52 -22.51 -21.94 -0.11
C HIS A 52 -21.58 -23.10 -0.48
N LYS A 53 -21.66 -23.63 -1.70
CA LYS A 53 -20.90 -24.82 -2.14
C LYS A 53 -19.76 -24.52 -3.11
N GLY A 54 -19.53 -23.25 -3.43
CA GLY A 54 -18.51 -22.84 -4.40
C GLY A 54 -18.81 -23.32 -5.82
N THR A 55 -20.08 -23.59 -6.13
CA THR A 55 -20.56 -24.02 -7.45
C THR A 55 -20.96 -22.86 -8.36
N CYS A 56 -20.85 -21.61 -7.88
CA CYS A 56 -20.93 -20.42 -8.72
C CYS A 56 -19.74 -20.42 -9.69
N VAL A 57 -20.02 -20.70 -10.97
CA VAL A 57 -19.03 -20.59 -12.04
C VAL A 57 -19.02 -19.12 -12.49
N ASP A 58 -17.84 -18.50 -12.41
CA ASP A 58 -17.49 -17.18 -12.94
C ASP A 58 -18.35 -15.98 -12.46
N GLY A 59 -17.79 -15.14 -11.57
CA GLY A 59 -18.30 -13.80 -11.27
C GLY A 59 -18.40 -13.43 -9.78
N VAL A 60 -18.50 -12.12 -9.51
CA VAL A 60 -18.85 -11.56 -8.20
C VAL A 60 -20.37 -11.59 -8.06
N THR A 61 -20.92 -12.67 -7.54
CA THR A 61 -22.36 -12.70 -7.24
C THR A 61 -22.65 -11.94 -5.95
N ALA A 62 -23.07 -10.69 -6.08
CA ALA A 62 -24.09 -10.13 -5.20
C ALA A 62 -25.35 -9.87 -6.04
N GLY A 63 -26.10 -10.94 -6.27
CA GLY A 63 -27.46 -10.89 -6.79
C GLY A 63 -28.41 -11.44 -5.73
N ALA A 64 -29.72 -11.25 -5.93
CA ALA A 64 -30.82 -11.42 -4.95
C ALA A 64 -30.97 -12.81 -4.26
N HIS A 65 -30.06 -13.74 -4.53
CA HIS A 65 -30.04 -15.12 -4.07
C HIS A 65 -28.81 -15.47 -3.20
N CYS A 66 -27.80 -14.58 -3.15
CA CYS A 66 -26.55 -14.78 -2.38
C CYS A 66 -26.24 -13.55 -1.49
N ASP A 67 -27.22 -13.07 -0.71
CA ASP A 67 -27.10 -11.90 0.18
C ASP A 67 -26.07 -12.04 1.32
N ASP A 68 -25.22 -13.07 1.31
CA ASP A 68 -24.24 -13.35 2.36
C ASP A 68 -23.07 -12.35 2.40
N PHE A 69 -22.69 -11.75 1.26
CA PHE A 69 -21.50 -10.90 1.19
C PHE A 69 -21.72 -9.66 0.31
N ALA A 70 -21.59 -8.49 0.93
CA ALA A 70 -21.68 -7.22 0.22
C ALA A 70 -20.47 -7.01 -0.72
N ILE A 71 -20.70 -6.44 -1.92
CA ILE A 71 -19.66 -6.13 -2.90
C ILE A 71 -18.70 -5.10 -2.32
N GLN A 72 -17.43 -5.48 -2.12
CA GLN A 72 -16.45 -4.60 -1.48
C GLN A 72 -16.00 -3.45 -2.36
N CYS A 73 -16.13 -3.58 -3.69
CA CYS A 73 -15.72 -2.59 -4.69
C CYS A 73 -16.93 -2.17 -5.54
N PRO A 74 -17.84 -1.32 -5.02
CA PRO A 74 -19.08 -0.98 -5.71
C PRO A 74 -18.88 -0.32 -7.08
N GLU A 75 -17.73 0.32 -7.31
CA GLU A 75 -17.34 0.89 -8.61
C GLU A 75 -17.26 -0.14 -9.75
N TYR A 76 -17.06 -1.42 -9.44
CA TYR A 76 -16.99 -2.52 -10.41
C TYR A 76 -18.19 -3.47 -10.30
N LYS A 77 -19.29 -3.06 -9.64
CA LYS A 77 -20.44 -3.95 -9.40
C LYS A 77 -21.09 -4.51 -10.67
N ASP A 78 -21.03 -3.74 -11.77
CA ASP A 78 -21.73 -4.05 -13.02
C ASP A 78 -20.83 -4.87 -13.99
N ASP A 79 -19.50 -4.79 -13.82
CA ASP A 79 -18.49 -5.49 -14.64
C ASP A 79 -17.19 -5.63 -13.83
N ALA A 80 -16.81 -6.85 -13.46
CA ALA A 80 -15.66 -7.13 -12.60
C ALA A 80 -14.92 -8.42 -12.99
N CYS A 81 -13.59 -8.39 -12.97
CA CYS A 81 -12.75 -9.57 -13.20
C CYS A 81 -12.53 -10.45 -11.97
N CYS A 82 -13.11 -10.12 -10.81
CA CYS A 82 -12.91 -10.90 -9.58
C CYS A 82 -14.02 -11.94 -9.35
N SER A 83 -13.70 -12.97 -8.56
CA SER A 83 -14.67 -13.95 -8.07
C SER A 83 -15.24 -13.55 -6.71
N TRP A 84 -16.33 -14.20 -6.30
CA TRP A 84 -16.89 -14.03 -4.95
C TRP A 84 -15.87 -14.37 -3.84
N GLN A 85 -15.00 -15.38 -4.03
CA GLN A 85 -13.96 -15.71 -3.04
C GLN A 85 -12.94 -14.56 -2.91
N GLN A 86 -12.55 -13.95 -4.02
CA GLN A 86 -11.65 -12.79 -4.02
C GLN A 86 -12.31 -11.58 -3.36
N ASN A 87 -13.60 -11.33 -3.63
CA ASN A 87 -14.36 -10.28 -2.94
C ASN A 87 -14.45 -10.51 -1.43
N ARG A 88 -14.67 -11.75 -0.98
CA ARG A 88 -14.65 -12.10 0.44
C ARG A 88 -13.26 -11.89 1.07
N ALA A 89 -12.20 -12.22 0.35
CA ALA A 89 -10.83 -11.97 0.80
C ALA A 89 -10.53 -10.46 0.92
N LEU A 90 -10.99 -9.65 -0.04
CA LEU A 90 -10.92 -8.19 0.03
C LEU A 90 -11.63 -7.67 1.28
N ALA A 91 -12.81 -8.18 1.63
CA ALA A 91 -13.55 -7.76 2.81
C ALA A 91 -12.75 -7.98 4.11
N ALA A 92 -12.06 -9.12 4.22
CA ALA A 92 -11.20 -9.42 5.36
C ALA A 92 -9.96 -8.52 5.39
N ASN A 93 -9.30 -8.34 4.24
CA ASN A 93 -8.10 -7.50 4.13
C ASN A 93 -8.41 -6.01 4.37
N PHE A 94 -9.58 -5.52 3.94
CA PHE A 94 -9.98 -4.14 4.14
C PHE A 94 -10.20 -3.79 5.60
N LYS A 95 -10.66 -4.74 6.43
CA LYS A 95 -10.72 -4.54 7.89
C LYS A 95 -9.34 -4.32 8.51
N LEU A 96 -8.31 -5.00 8.00
CA LEU A 96 -6.93 -4.78 8.44
C LEU A 96 -6.45 -3.41 7.98
N ILE A 97 -6.68 -3.06 6.71
CA ILE A 97 -6.32 -1.74 6.17
C ILE A 97 -6.99 -0.61 6.97
N SER A 98 -8.28 -0.71 7.27
CA SER A 98 -8.97 0.32 8.07
C SER A 98 -8.40 0.44 9.48
N SER A 99 -7.96 -0.67 10.08
CA SER A 99 -7.42 -0.67 11.44
C SER A 99 -6.03 -0.02 11.52
N PHE A 100 -5.19 -0.20 10.51
CA PHE A 100 -3.81 0.33 10.50
C PHE A 100 -3.70 1.72 9.86
N PHE A 101 -4.43 1.95 8.78
CA PHE A 101 -4.33 3.18 8.00
C PHE A 101 -5.50 4.13 8.22
N GLY A 102 -6.61 3.68 8.82
CA GLY A 102 -7.74 4.54 9.17
C GLY A 102 -7.44 5.43 10.38
N SER A 103 -8.23 6.49 10.53
CA SER A 103 -8.08 7.48 11.60
C SER A 103 -8.27 6.90 13.01
N ASP A 104 -9.09 5.87 13.15
CA ASP A 104 -9.31 5.15 14.42
C ASP A 104 -8.02 4.48 14.95
N GLY A 105 -7.11 4.10 14.05
CA GLY A 105 -5.77 3.58 14.38
C GLY A 105 -4.70 4.67 14.51
N GLY A 106 -5.09 5.95 14.53
CA GLY A 106 -4.16 7.08 14.45
C GLY A 106 -3.66 7.36 13.03
N GLY A 107 -4.23 6.73 12.00
CA GLY A 107 -3.90 6.92 10.59
C GLY A 107 -4.67 8.06 9.92
N CYS A 108 -5.01 7.88 8.66
CA CYS A 108 -5.69 8.83 7.78
C CYS A 108 -6.70 8.10 6.89
N ASP A 109 -7.99 8.42 7.03
CA ASP A 109 -9.05 7.72 6.27
C ASP A 109 -8.88 7.84 4.75
N ALA A 110 -8.39 8.98 4.25
CA ALA A 110 -8.05 9.14 2.83
C ALA A 110 -6.99 8.14 2.36
N CYS A 111 -5.97 7.88 3.18
CA CYS A 111 -4.95 6.86 2.89
C CYS A 111 -5.57 5.46 2.83
N ALA A 112 -6.37 5.10 3.85
CA ALA A 112 -7.05 3.81 3.88
C ALA A 112 -7.92 3.59 2.64
N VAL A 113 -8.71 4.59 2.23
CA VAL A 113 -9.51 4.55 1.00
C VAL A 113 -8.65 4.34 -0.23
N ASN A 114 -7.57 5.11 -0.39
CA ASN A 114 -6.70 5.01 -1.56
C ASN A 114 -6.05 3.62 -1.67
N ILE A 115 -5.67 3.01 -0.54
CA ILE A 115 -5.14 1.63 -0.50
C ILE A 115 -6.25 0.64 -0.88
N MET A 116 -7.46 0.78 -0.36
CA MET A 116 -8.58 -0.10 -0.71
C MET A 116 -8.92 0.01 -2.21
N GLN A 117 -8.91 1.21 -2.78
CA GLN A 117 -9.12 1.44 -4.21
C GLN A 117 -8.02 0.84 -5.08
N LEU A 118 -6.76 0.89 -4.64
CA LEU A 118 -5.67 0.16 -5.32
C LEU A 118 -6.03 -1.32 -5.44
N TRP A 119 -6.38 -1.95 -4.32
CA TRP A 119 -6.70 -3.38 -4.30
C TRP A 119 -7.99 -3.72 -5.04
N CYS A 120 -9.01 -2.86 -4.99
CA CYS A 120 -10.20 -3.00 -5.84
C CYS A 120 -9.82 -3.00 -7.32
N GLY A 121 -8.98 -2.07 -7.75
CA GLY A 121 -8.49 -2.00 -9.12
C GLY A 121 -7.70 -3.23 -9.55
N LEU A 122 -6.71 -3.62 -8.74
CA LEU A 122 -5.83 -4.77 -9.03
C LEU A 122 -6.57 -6.10 -9.03
N VAL A 123 -7.63 -6.25 -8.25
CA VAL A 123 -8.33 -7.53 -8.10
C VAL A 123 -9.60 -7.61 -8.94
N CYS A 124 -10.36 -6.52 -9.07
CA CYS A 124 -11.70 -6.54 -9.65
C CYS A 124 -11.88 -5.70 -10.91
N SER A 125 -10.95 -4.81 -11.29
CA SER A 125 -11.15 -3.96 -12.48
C SER A 125 -11.39 -4.79 -13.76
N PRO A 126 -12.39 -4.44 -14.59
CA PRO A 126 -12.61 -5.12 -15.86
C PRO A 126 -11.50 -4.85 -16.90
N PHE A 127 -10.69 -3.81 -16.66
CA PHE A 127 -9.61 -3.39 -17.55
C PHE A 127 -8.22 -3.86 -17.08
N GLN A 128 -8.15 -4.93 -16.27
CA GLN A 128 -6.88 -5.46 -15.76
C GLN A 128 -5.84 -5.73 -16.86
N ALA A 129 -6.27 -6.18 -18.04
CA ALA A 129 -5.36 -6.47 -19.16
C ALA A 129 -4.58 -5.24 -19.65
N ASP A 130 -5.05 -4.03 -19.39
CA ASP A 130 -4.39 -2.79 -19.82
C ASP A 130 -3.16 -2.47 -18.95
N PHE A 131 -3.19 -2.85 -17.67
CA PHE A 131 -2.17 -2.50 -16.69
C PHE A 131 -1.54 -3.70 -15.97
N MET A 132 -2.06 -4.91 -16.13
CA MET A 132 -1.50 -6.14 -15.60
C MET A 132 -1.17 -7.10 -16.73
N GLN A 133 0.03 -7.65 -16.70
CA GLN A 133 0.49 -8.63 -17.68
C GLN A 133 1.24 -9.74 -16.97
N MET A 134 1.11 -10.98 -17.43
CA MET A 134 1.91 -12.07 -16.90
C MET A 134 3.40 -11.77 -17.08
N HIS A 135 4.20 -12.00 -16.03
CA HIS A 135 5.65 -11.84 -16.13
C HIS A 135 6.27 -12.88 -17.07
N MET A 136 5.71 -14.10 -17.08
CA MET A 136 6.11 -15.22 -17.93
C MET A 136 4.92 -15.69 -18.78
N PRO A 137 5.16 -16.23 -19.99
CA PRO A 137 4.09 -16.78 -20.83
C PRO A 137 3.25 -17.82 -20.10
N TYR A 138 1.93 -17.80 -20.35
CA TYR A 138 1.03 -18.81 -19.83
C TYR A 138 1.24 -20.16 -20.56
N PRO A 139 1.17 -21.31 -19.86
CA PRO A 139 0.97 -21.46 -18.41
C PRO A 139 2.21 -21.06 -17.61
N SER A 140 2.00 -20.28 -16.53
CA SER A 140 3.08 -19.99 -15.59
C SER A 140 3.59 -21.28 -14.97
N ASN A 141 4.89 -21.53 -15.13
CA ASN A 141 5.65 -22.57 -14.46
C ASN A 141 6.66 -21.94 -13.47
N SER A 142 6.31 -20.78 -12.90
CA SER A 142 7.14 -20.13 -11.88
C SER A 142 6.92 -20.80 -10.52
N PHE A 143 8.03 -21.18 -9.89
CA PHE A 143 8.05 -21.77 -8.56
C PHE A 143 8.98 -20.95 -7.64
N ARG A 144 8.61 -20.83 -6.37
CA ARG A 144 9.38 -20.10 -5.35
C ARG A 144 9.41 -20.91 -4.05
N LEU A 145 10.43 -20.65 -3.24
CA LEU A 145 10.44 -21.04 -1.83
C LEU A 145 9.39 -20.20 -1.09
N ASP A 146 8.48 -20.84 -0.36
CA ASP A 146 7.60 -20.15 0.56
C ASP A 146 8.40 -19.70 1.80
N PRO A 147 8.58 -18.39 2.02
CA PRO A 147 9.37 -17.89 3.14
C PRO A 147 8.71 -18.12 4.50
N MET A 148 7.39 -18.38 4.55
CA MET A 148 6.65 -18.60 5.79
C MET A 148 6.70 -20.06 6.24
N THR A 149 6.57 -21.00 5.30
CA THR A 149 6.55 -22.43 5.61
C THR A 149 7.89 -23.13 5.36
N GLY A 150 8.81 -22.50 4.61
CA GLY A 150 10.06 -23.10 4.17
C GLY A 150 9.87 -24.19 3.10
N VAL A 151 8.63 -24.38 2.59
CA VAL A 151 8.35 -25.34 1.54
C VAL A 151 8.87 -24.80 0.22
N ASP A 152 9.78 -25.56 -0.39
CA ASP A 152 10.32 -25.24 -1.70
C ASP A 152 9.35 -25.66 -2.83
N HIS A 153 9.52 -25.06 -4.01
CA HIS A 153 8.73 -25.36 -5.22
C HIS A 153 7.21 -25.08 -5.08
N VAL A 154 6.82 -24.01 -4.39
CA VAL A 154 5.42 -23.55 -4.41
C VAL A 154 5.14 -22.83 -5.72
N LYS A 155 4.08 -23.24 -6.42
CA LYS A 155 3.66 -22.61 -7.67
C LYS A 155 3.16 -21.19 -7.39
N VAL A 156 3.71 -20.22 -8.12
CA VAL A 156 3.34 -18.81 -7.97
C VAL A 156 2.87 -18.21 -9.29
N LEU A 157 1.99 -17.23 -9.19
CA LEU A 157 1.63 -16.35 -10.29
C LEU A 157 2.55 -15.14 -10.26
N GLU A 158 3.18 -14.81 -11.38
CA GLU A 158 4.06 -13.65 -11.49
C GLU A 158 3.46 -12.67 -12.48
N MET A 159 3.28 -11.42 -12.04
CA MET A 159 2.57 -10.38 -12.77
C MET A 159 3.42 -9.12 -12.84
N ASN A 160 3.52 -8.51 -14.01
CA ASN A 160 3.95 -7.12 -14.17
C ASN A 160 2.73 -6.22 -14.00
N VAL A 161 2.83 -5.23 -13.11
CA VAL A 161 1.73 -4.30 -12.79
C VAL A 161 2.18 -2.88 -13.05
N SER A 162 1.53 -2.21 -13.98
CA SER A 162 1.84 -0.84 -14.40
C SER A 162 0.93 0.16 -13.70
N LEU A 163 1.50 0.99 -12.81
CA LEU A 163 0.78 2.00 -12.05
C LEU A 163 1.09 3.40 -12.56
N SER A 164 0.07 4.26 -12.63
CA SER A 164 0.29 5.64 -13.03
C SER A 164 1.10 6.38 -11.97
N THR A 165 2.06 7.21 -12.41
CA THR A 165 2.87 8.06 -11.53
C THR A 165 1.99 8.99 -10.70
N PRO A 166 1.01 9.73 -11.27
CA PRO A 166 0.13 10.59 -10.48
C PRO A 166 -0.63 9.84 -9.38
N PHE A 167 -1.16 8.66 -9.71
CA PHE A 167 -1.85 7.81 -8.74
C PHE A 167 -0.91 7.35 -7.62
N THR A 168 0.28 6.90 -7.98
CA THR A 168 1.30 6.42 -7.04
C THR A 168 1.75 7.51 -6.09
N CYS A 169 1.98 8.73 -6.59
CA CYS A 169 2.29 9.90 -5.77
C CYS A 169 1.15 10.19 -4.79
N GLY A 170 -0.08 10.33 -5.31
CA GLY A 170 -1.22 10.74 -4.51
C GLY A 170 -1.54 9.74 -3.40
N LEU A 171 -1.44 8.44 -3.71
CA LEU A 171 -1.55 7.37 -2.72
C LEU A 171 -0.48 7.53 -1.63
N PHE A 172 0.80 7.62 -1.99
CA PHE A 172 1.88 7.75 -1.02
C PHE A 172 1.77 9.04 -0.20
N ASP A 173 1.47 10.18 -0.84
CA ASP A 173 1.32 11.47 -0.17
C ASP A 173 0.20 11.45 0.87
N SER A 174 -0.87 10.70 0.62
CA SER A 174 -1.94 10.51 1.60
C SER A 174 -1.52 9.67 2.81
N CYS A 175 -0.52 8.81 2.65
CA CYS A 175 -0.11 7.79 3.62
C CYS A 175 1.20 8.08 4.36
N LYS A 176 2.10 8.91 3.81
CA LYS A 176 3.50 9.04 4.25
C LYS A 176 3.71 9.47 5.70
N ASN A 177 2.73 10.14 6.30
CA ASN A 177 2.79 10.57 7.70
C ASN A 177 1.97 9.68 8.64
N THR A 178 1.35 8.60 8.14
CA THR A 178 0.68 7.64 9.01
C THR A 178 1.69 6.96 9.94
N PRO A 179 1.28 6.52 11.16
CA PRO A 179 2.20 5.95 12.13
C PRO A 179 3.06 4.81 11.58
N LEU A 180 2.46 3.90 10.79
CA LEU A 180 3.19 2.77 10.19
C LEU A 180 4.25 3.22 9.17
N VAL A 181 3.88 4.14 8.27
CA VAL A 181 4.76 4.56 7.16
C VAL A 181 5.87 5.48 7.65
N SER A 182 5.56 6.37 8.59
CA SER A 182 6.53 7.36 9.09
C SER A 182 7.69 6.75 9.87
N VAL A 183 7.46 5.63 10.58
CA VAL A 183 8.49 4.97 11.41
C VAL A 183 9.23 3.83 10.70
N THR A 184 8.72 3.37 9.55
CA THR A 184 9.30 2.21 8.85
C THR A 184 10.15 2.68 7.67
N ASP A 185 11.48 2.52 7.76
CA ASP A 185 12.42 2.97 6.73
C ASP A 185 12.11 2.45 5.33
N ALA A 186 11.69 1.18 5.21
CA ALA A 186 11.31 0.57 3.94
C ALA A 186 10.07 1.21 3.28
N LEU A 187 9.25 1.95 4.03
CA LEU A 187 8.02 2.58 3.55
C LEU A 187 8.18 4.07 3.25
N LYS A 188 9.37 4.65 3.49
CA LYS A 188 9.64 6.08 3.34
C LYS A 188 9.60 6.60 1.90
N SER A 189 9.48 5.73 0.90
CA SER A 189 9.33 6.10 -0.50
C SER A 189 8.02 5.55 -1.08
N SER A 190 7.48 6.20 -2.10
CA SER A 190 6.29 5.70 -2.83
C SER A 190 6.51 4.29 -3.38
N VAL A 191 7.71 4.03 -3.90
CA VAL A 191 8.13 2.71 -4.42
C VAL A 191 8.25 1.69 -3.28
N GLY A 192 8.92 2.05 -2.18
CA GLY A 192 9.09 1.17 -1.03
C GLY A 192 7.75 0.80 -0.38
N PHE A 193 6.89 1.81 -0.21
CA PHE A 193 5.51 1.62 0.25
C PHE A 193 4.73 0.67 -0.65
N LEU A 194 4.72 0.89 -1.96
CA LEU A 194 4.00 0.03 -2.88
C LEU A 194 4.60 -1.37 -3.03
N ASN A 195 5.92 -1.50 -2.99
CA ASN A 195 6.58 -2.80 -2.98
C ASN A 195 6.22 -3.59 -1.71
N TYR A 196 6.08 -2.92 -0.57
CA TYR A 196 5.58 -3.55 0.65
C TYR A 196 4.13 -4.03 0.47
N GLN A 197 3.25 -3.19 -0.08
CA GLN A 197 1.89 -3.61 -0.42
C GLN A 197 1.90 -4.81 -1.37
N ALA A 198 2.75 -4.80 -2.40
CA ALA A 198 2.89 -5.91 -3.34
C ALA A 198 3.39 -7.21 -2.68
N GLN A 199 4.33 -7.13 -1.73
CA GLN A 199 4.82 -8.28 -0.99
C GLN A 199 3.74 -8.95 -0.13
N THR A 200 2.81 -8.18 0.43
CA THR A 200 1.67 -8.77 1.16
C THR A 200 0.79 -9.63 0.23
N GLY A 201 0.64 -9.23 -1.04
CA GLY A 201 -0.03 -10.05 -2.07
C GLY A 201 0.73 -11.34 -2.39
N SER A 202 2.07 -11.29 -2.43
CA SER A 202 2.93 -12.44 -2.68
C SER A 202 2.83 -13.51 -1.58
N ILE A 203 2.90 -13.08 -0.33
CA ILE A 203 2.95 -13.98 0.84
C ILE A 203 1.56 -14.56 1.15
N GLY A 204 0.50 -13.77 0.99
CA GLY A 204 -0.86 -14.21 1.33
C GLY A 204 -1.55 -15.06 0.24
N HIS A 205 -1.18 -14.87 -1.03
CA HIS A 205 -1.96 -15.38 -2.17
C HIS A 205 -1.13 -16.04 -3.28
N GLY A 206 0.19 -16.16 -3.11
CA GLY A 206 1.08 -16.75 -4.12
C GLY A 206 1.18 -15.93 -5.40
N GLN A 207 0.91 -14.61 -5.32
CA GLN A 207 0.93 -13.69 -6.45
C GLN A 207 2.05 -12.66 -6.30
N PHE A 208 3.13 -12.83 -7.05
CA PHE A 208 4.28 -11.94 -7.06
C PHE A 208 4.09 -10.84 -8.09
N MET A 209 4.02 -9.59 -7.61
CA MET A 209 3.84 -8.42 -8.46
C MET A 209 5.16 -7.67 -8.66
N TYR A 210 5.51 -7.43 -9.92
CA TYR A 210 6.59 -6.58 -10.38
C TYR A 210 6.01 -5.23 -10.77
N LEU A 211 6.20 -4.23 -9.92
CA LEU A 211 5.63 -2.90 -10.13
C LEU A 211 6.44 -2.10 -11.15
N GLN A 212 5.73 -1.49 -12.09
CA GLN A 212 6.25 -0.54 -13.07
C GLN A 212 5.51 0.78 -12.92
N PHE A 213 6.21 1.90 -13.09
CA PHE A 213 5.65 3.23 -12.88
C PHE A 213 5.81 4.07 -14.14
N GLY A 214 4.78 4.82 -14.51
CA GLY A 214 4.84 5.68 -15.69
C GLY A 214 3.60 6.55 -15.88
N ARG A 215 3.52 7.26 -17.01
CA ARG A 215 2.46 8.24 -17.30
C ARG A 215 1.57 7.83 -18.48
N ASN A 216 1.54 6.55 -18.83
CA ASN A 216 0.70 6.05 -19.91
C ASN A 216 -0.78 6.04 -19.49
N ALA A 217 -1.67 6.33 -20.43
CA ALA A 217 -3.12 6.28 -20.23
C ALA A 217 -3.62 4.85 -19.93
N SER A 218 -2.93 3.82 -20.42
CA SER A 218 -3.26 2.41 -20.14
C SER A 218 -2.86 1.94 -18.74
N TYR A 219 -2.09 2.73 -17.99
CA TYR A 219 -1.66 2.33 -16.65
C TYR A 219 -2.80 2.49 -15.65
N PHE A 220 -2.78 1.72 -14.56
CA PHE A 220 -3.78 1.83 -13.52
C PHE A 220 -3.78 3.26 -12.98
N ASN A 221 -4.91 3.93 -13.17
CA ASN A 221 -5.07 5.33 -12.85
C ASN A 221 -6.41 5.53 -12.15
N HIS A 222 -6.35 5.80 -10.86
CA HIS A 222 -7.51 6.15 -10.06
C HIS A 222 -7.30 7.55 -9.46
N SER A 223 -8.36 8.30 -9.22
CA SER A 223 -8.24 9.56 -8.48
C SER A 223 -7.96 9.26 -7.00
N ASN A 224 -6.92 9.85 -6.43
CA ASN A 224 -6.65 9.71 -4.99
C ASN A 224 -7.41 10.77 -4.18
N LEU A 225 -7.89 10.37 -3.01
CA LEU A 225 -8.28 11.29 -1.96
C LEU A 225 -7.03 11.97 -1.39
N LYS A 226 -7.03 13.30 -1.33
CA LYS A 226 -5.98 14.04 -0.65
C LYS A 226 -6.17 13.95 0.85
N CYS A 227 -5.09 14.00 1.64
CA CYS A 227 -5.21 13.89 3.10
C CYS A 227 -5.74 15.15 3.77
N ASP A 228 -5.63 16.31 3.14
CA ASP A 228 -6.02 17.63 3.67
C ASP A 228 -7.46 18.01 3.36
N ASN A 229 -8.00 17.57 2.23
CA ASN A 229 -9.38 17.79 1.87
C ASN A 229 -9.88 16.68 0.94
N TYR A 230 -10.80 15.88 1.46
CA TYR A 230 -11.52 14.84 0.72
C TYR A 230 -13.04 15.01 0.82
N SER A 231 -13.51 16.25 0.95
CA SER A 231 -14.94 16.59 1.03
C SER A 231 -15.80 16.07 -0.13
N GLN A 232 -15.19 15.72 -1.27
CA GLN A 232 -15.86 15.06 -2.38
C GLN A 232 -16.59 13.77 -1.98
N VAL A 233 -16.12 13.05 -0.95
CA VAL A 233 -16.78 11.84 -0.44
C VAL A 233 -18.14 12.12 0.23
N ARG A 234 -18.50 13.39 0.44
CA ARG A 234 -19.82 13.79 0.94
C ARG A 234 -20.89 13.73 -0.13
N HIS A 235 -20.51 13.73 -1.41
CA HIS A 235 -21.47 13.55 -2.49
C HIS A 235 -21.97 12.10 -2.50
N PRO A 236 -23.30 11.86 -2.56
CA PRO A 236 -23.85 10.51 -2.49
C PRO A 236 -23.29 9.54 -3.54
N THR A 237 -23.03 10.03 -4.75
CA THR A 237 -22.47 9.25 -5.85
C THR A 237 -21.03 8.84 -5.57
N ALA A 238 -20.20 9.77 -5.09
CA ALA A 238 -18.81 9.51 -4.73
C ALA A 238 -18.70 8.57 -3.52
N LEU A 239 -19.58 8.73 -2.52
CA LEU A 239 -19.65 7.85 -1.36
C LEU A 239 -20.02 6.42 -1.78
N ALA A 240 -21.04 6.28 -2.63
CA ALA A 240 -21.54 4.99 -3.09
C ALA A 240 -20.53 4.22 -3.95
N SER A 241 -19.60 4.92 -4.63
CA SER A 241 -18.52 4.26 -5.38
C SER A 241 -17.34 3.82 -4.51
N LEU A 242 -17.21 4.34 -3.27
CA LEU A 242 -16.12 3.93 -2.39
C LEU A 242 -16.25 2.47 -1.97
N PRO A 243 -15.12 1.81 -1.67
CA PRO A 243 -15.14 0.49 -1.06
C PRO A 243 -16.03 0.45 0.18
N LEU A 244 -16.81 -0.62 0.39
CA LEU A 244 -17.79 -0.64 1.48
C LEU A 244 -17.16 -0.41 2.86
N GLN A 245 -16.00 -1.02 3.11
CA GLN A 245 -15.27 -0.80 4.35
C GLN A 245 -14.78 0.65 4.50
N ALA A 246 -14.50 1.36 3.39
CA ALA A 246 -14.13 2.76 3.41
C ALA A 246 -15.32 3.66 3.81
N GLN A 247 -16.55 3.30 3.43
CA GLN A 247 -17.76 4.04 3.83
C GLN A 247 -18.01 4.01 5.34
N LEU A 248 -17.43 3.02 6.04
CA LEU A 248 -17.53 2.84 7.49
C LEU A 248 -16.45 3.58 8.29
N LEU A 249 -15.46 4.19 7.62
CA LEU A 249 -14.39 4.92 8.29
C LEU A 249 -14.95 6.15 9.01
N SER A 250 -14.43 6.48 10.18
CA SER A 250 -15.07 7.43 11.09
C SER A 250 -15.21 8.85 10.52
N SER A 251 -14.24 9.35 9.75
CA SER A 251 -14.37 10.66 9.09
C SER A 251 -15.34 10.65 7.90
N ILE A 252 -15.56 9.49 7.28
CA ILE A 252 -16.39 9.31 6.08
C ILE A 252 -17.84 9.03 6.48
N ALA A 253 -18.06 8.09 7.40
CA ALA A 253 -19.36 7.68 7.90
C ALA A 253 -20.09 8.80 8.64
N ASN A 254 -19.35 9.68 9.33
CA ASN A 254 -19.91 10.80 10.08
C ASN A 254 -19.92 12.09 9.24
N PRO A 255 -21.10 12.62 8.83
CA PRO A 255 -21.19 13.87 8.07
C PRO A 255 -20.68 15.10 8.84
N ALA A 256 -20.72 15.06 10.17
CA ALA A 256 -20.26 16.15 11.03
C ALA A 256 -18.75 16.13 11.28
N ALA A 257 -18.07 15.01 10.99
CA ALA A 257 -16.62 14.95 11.07
C ALA A 257 -15.98 15.80 9.95
N PRO A 258 -14.82 16.43 10.17
CA PRO A 258 -14.13 17.14 9.11
C PRO A 258 -13.59 16.11 8.09
N ALA A 259 -13.81 16.37 6.79
CA ALA A 259 -13.31 15.53 5.70
C ALA A 259 -11.83 15.79 5.41
N GLN A 260 -11.01 15.69 6.46
CA GLN A 260 -9.56 15.87 6.47
C GLN A 260 -8.94 14.90 7.48
N CYS A 261 -7.68 14.52 7.27
CA CYS A 261 -6.96 13.65 8.20
C CYS A 261 -6.43 14.45 9.39
N PRO A 262 -6.15 13.81 10.55
CA PRO A 262 -5.54 14.51 11.67
C PRO A 262 -4.12 15.00 11.31
N CYS A 263 -3.68 16.09 11.95
CA CYS A 263 -2.36 16.71 11.70
C CYS A 263 -1.20 15.73 11.91
N SER A 264 -1.32 14.81 12.87
CA SER A 264 -0.35 13.72 13.11
C SER A 264 -0.11 12.85 11.86
N SER A 265 -1.12 12.72 11.00
CA SER A 265 -1.15 11.79 9.87
C SER A 265 -1.22 12.50 8.51
N CYS A 266 -1.37 13.83 8.53
CA CYS A 266 -1.34 14.69 7.36
C CYS A 266 -0.82 16.09 7.74
N ARG A 267 0.47 16.34 7.44
CA ARG A 267 1.13 17.62 7.76
C ARG A 267 0.41 18.86 7.20
N LEU A 268 -0.25 18.72 6.06
CA LEU A 268 -0.99 19.82 5.41
C LEU A 268 -2.15 20.35 6.28
N THR A 269 -2.70 19.53 7.18
CA THR A 269 -3.81 19.94 8.07
C THR A 269 -3.34 20.67 9.32
N CYS A 270 -2.03 20.69 9.61
CA CYS A 270 -1.47 21.35 10.79
C CYS A 270 -1.54 22.89 10.76
N ASN A 271 -1.76 23.48 9.58
CA ASN A 271 -1.84 24.93 9.39
C ASN A 271 -3.28 25.46 9.25
N ALA A 272 -4.30 24.63 9.41
CA ALA A 272 -5.67 25.12 9.52
C ALA A 272 -5.79 25.94 10.84
N PRO A 273 -6.35 27.16 10.83
CA PRO A 273 -6.34 28.06 11.97
C PRO A 273 -7.19 27.46 13.10
N SER A 274 -6.53 26.78 14.03
CA SER A 274 -7.13 26.29 15.26
C SER A 274 -6.64 27.17 16.40
N ASN A 275 -7.58 27.87 17.05
CA ASN A 275 -7.35 28.69 18.25
C ASN A 275 -7.06 27.79 19.46
N SER A 276 -5.98 27.02 19.42
CA SER A 276 -5.55 26.12 20.49
C SER A 276 -4.07 26.40 20.79
N SER A 277 -3.81 26.93 21.98
CA SER A 277 -2.54 27.48 22.46
C SER A 277 -1.43 26.44 22.75
N THR A 278 -1.51 25.24 22.17
CA THR A 278 -0.49 24.19 22.30
C THR A 278 -0.08 23.70 20.91
N HIS A 279 0.71 24.52 20.21
CA HIS A 279 1.28 24.14 18.92
C HIS A 279 2.42 23.13 19.13
N ILE A 280 2.20 21.88 18.74
CA ILE A 280 3.29 20.95 18.43
C ILE A 280 3.87 21.41 17.10
N THR A 281 5.02 22.08 17.14
CA THR A 281 5.75 22.48 15.94
C THR A 281 6.48 21.27 15.37
N LEU A 282 5.97 20.72 14.27
CA LEU A 282 6.68 19.72 13.47
C LEU A 282 7.88 20.39 12.77
N VAL A 283 9.07 20.16 13.31
CA VAL A 283 10.32 20.63 12.72
C VAL A 283 10.60 19.80 11.45
N PRO A 284 10.92 20.44 10.31
CA PRO A 284 11.13 19.74 9.03
C PRO A 284 12.29 18.75 9.03
N ASN A 285 13.18 18.81 10.02
CA ASN A 285 14.28 17.87 10.18
C ASN A 285 13.92 16.91 11.32
N PRO A 286 13.79 15.60 11.09
CA PRO A 286 13.78 14.64 12.18
C PRO A 286 15.07 14.85 13.00
N ILE A 287 14.93 14.79 14.32
CA ILE A 287 16.04 14.92 15.28
C ILE A 287 17.13 13.94 14.82
N SER A 288 18.29 14.44 14.43
CA SER A 288 19.39 13.60 13.98
C SER A 288 19.79 12.65 15.11
N ILE A 289 20.31 11.45 14.83
CA ILE A 289 20.88 10.59 15.88
C ILE A 289 22.01 11.27 16.68
N TRP A 290 22.52 12.40 16.16
CA TRP A 290 23.52 13.26 16.78
C TRP A 290 22.93 14.40 17.63
N ASP A 291 21.65 14.73 17.46
CA ASP A 291 20.97 15.75 18.26
C ASP A 291 20.60 15.15 19.63
N GLY A 292 21.56 15.24 20.55
CA GLY A 292 21.56 14.58 21.86
C GLY A 292 22.91 13.92 22.19
N PHE A 293 23.78 13.77 21.19
CA PHE A 293 25.14 13.29 21.36
C PHE A 293 26.09 14.46 21.67
N ASP A 294 26.41 14.65 22.95
CA ASP A 294 27.44 15.59 23.36
C ASP A 294 28.83 15.03 23.01
N ALA A 295 29.29 15.36 21.79
CA ALA A 295 30.57 14.90 21.28
C ALA A 295 31.75 15.29 22.18
N THR A 296 31.64 16.42 22.89
CA THR A 296 32.66 16.87 23.84
C THR A 296 32.70 16.01 25.09
N LEU A 297 31.55 15.66 25.67
CA LEU A 297 31.46 14.75 26.81
C LEU A 297 32.00 13.36 26.44
N VAL A 298 31.56 12.82 25.30
CA VAL A 298 31.96 11.48 24.86
C VAL A 298 33.46 11.44 24.55
N ALA A 299 33.99 12.42 23.82
CA ALA A 299 35.43 12.50 23.56
C ALA A 299 36.24 12.63 24.86
N GLY A 300 35.76 13.42 25.83
CA GLY A 300 36.40 13.57 27.14
C GLY A 300 36.48 12.26 27.91
N VAL A 301 35.37 11.52 27.99
CA VAL A 301 35.30 10.23 28.71
C VAL A 301 36.20 9.19 28.06
N TYR A 302 36.13 9.01 26.73
CA TYR A 302 36.96 8.02 26.04
C TYR A 302 38.44 8.37 26.06
N SER A 303 38.80 9.66 25.96
CA SER A 303 40.20 10.10 26.10
C SER A 303 40.72 9.85 27.52
N GLY A 304 39.90 10.10 28.54
CA GLY A 304 40.23 9.81 29.93
C GLY A 304 40.49 8.32 30.17
N ILE A 305 39.62 7.45 29.66
CA ILE A 305 39.79 5.99 29.73
C ILE A 305 41.09 5.56 29.04
N ALA A 306 41.37 6.08 27.83
CA ALA A 306 42.57 5.73 27.08
C ALA A 306 43.86 6.13 27.81
N VAL A 307 43.89 7.34 28.40
CA VAL A 307 45.03 7.81 29.19
C VAL A 307 45.19 6.97 30.45
N PHE A 308 44.10 6.66 31.17
CA PHE A 308 44.17 5.87 32.39
C PHE A 308 44.65 4.43 32.10
N ALA A 309 44.17 3.83 31.01
CA ALA A 309 44.62 2.52 30.54
C ALA A 309 46.11 2.53 30.16
N ALA A 310 46.58 3.59 29.49
CA ALA A 310 47.99 3.74 29.14
C ALA A 310 48.89 3.91 30.37
N VAL A 311 48.45 4.69 31.37
CA VAL A 311 49.18 4.88 32.63
C VAL A 311 49.24 3.58 33.44
N LEU A 312 48.12 2.84 33.53
CA LEU A 312 48.08 1.52 34.17
C LEU A 312 49.01 0.51 33.47
N TYR A 313 49.01 0.51 32.13
CA TYR A 313 49.90 -0.34 31.35
C TYR A 313 51.38 -0.01 31.57
N LEU A 314 51.72 1.28 31.59
CA LEU A 314 53.10 1.73 31.81
C LEU A 314 53.58 1.44 33.24
N THR A 315 52.74 1.65 34.25
CA THR A 315 53.07 1.35 35.66
C THR A 315 53.14 -0.15 35.96
N HIS A 316 52.36 -0.98 35.27
CA HIS A 316 52.49 -2.43 35.35
C HIS A 316 53.73 -2.96 34.62
N ARG A 317 54.20 -2.27 33.59
CA ARG A 317 55.41 -2.66 32.82
C ARG A 317 56.72 -2.29 33.52
N THR A 318 56.70 -1.29 34.41
CA THR A 318 57.89 -0.82 35.14
C THR A 318 58.04 -1.42 36.54
N ARG A 319 57.11 -2.28 36.96
CA ARG A 319 57.26 -3.21 38.10
C ARG A 319 57.74 -4.56 37.61
#